data_AF-A0A8I3AST1-F1
#
_entry.id   AF-A0A8I3AST1-F1
#
_cell.length_a   1.000
_cell.length_b   1.000
_cell.length_c   1.000
_cell.angle_alpha   90.00
_cell.angle_beta   90.00
_cell.angle_gamma   90.00
#
_symmetry.space_group_name_H-M   'P 1'
#
loop_
_entity.id
_entity.type
_entity.pdbx_description
1 polymer ?
#
loop_
_entity_poly.entity_id
_entity_poly.type
_entity_poly.pdbx_seq_one_letter_code
_entity_poly.pdbx_strand_id
1 'polypeptide(L)'
;MGTPDFDRFFDLPPEIREEIISYLTTAPDLIPLNPLTPFTPFPHDLFLSHPLLHATASLLYYTSNTFILDLTAHARAATERALADPYHNILLSPSARRRIRHLTFRPARLGTAFTTLVLPALTDMILAGSLRHLTVLMPVRRHRGPVAPGRPAPPPTQTERAEDAAFASSPAFRALLRLLADPDLETARLTVLSEHRPLWCAYHDEGAACCYAGRGRGVADVDWRALAAECAGEDPELHIARVGR
;
A
#
# COMPACT_ATOMS: atom_id res chain seq x y z
N MET A 1 39.23 -33.96 11.31
CA MET A 1 37.94 -33.26 11.38
C MET A 1 37.20 -33.62 10.11
N GLY A 2 36.21 -34.51 10.20
CA GLY A 2 35.41 -34.89 9.04
C GLY A 2 34.56 -33.70 8.60
N THR A 3 34.56 -33.41 7.30
CA THR A 3 33.59 -32.51 6.69
C THR A 3 32.19 -33.07 6.98
N PRO A 4 31.26 -32.30 7.54
CA PRO A 4 29.88 -32.77 7.67
C PRO A 4 29.30 -32.95 6.27
N ASP A 5 28.97 -34.18 5.91
CA ASP A 5 28.19 -34.49 4.70
C ASP A 5 26.72 -34.16 4.98
N PHE A 6 26.16 -33.25 4.19
CA PHE A 6 24.76 -32.86 4.26
C PHE A 6 23.99 -33.52 3.11
N ASP A 7 23.44 -34.70 3.35
CA ASP A 7 22.72 -35.47 2.30
C ASP A 7 21.25 -35.05 2.14
N ARG A 8 20.65 -34.37 3.13
CA ARG A 8 19.23 -33.97 3.11
C ARG A 8 19.06 -32.49 3.42
N PHE A 9 18.00 -31.90 2.87
CA PHE A 9 17.67 -30.49 3.08
C PHE A 9 17.59 -30.09 4.57
N PHE A 10 17.03 -30.95 5.44
CA PHE A 10 16.92 -30.65 6.86
C PHE A 10 18.21 -30.84 7.65
N ASP A 11 19.22 -31.48 7.07
CA ASP A 11 20.54 -31.64 7.70
C ASP A 11 21.38 -30.35 7.56
N LEU A 12 21.02 -29.50 6.59
CA LEU A 12 21.65 -28.18 6.40
C LEU A 12 21.50 -27.29 7.63
N PRO A 13 22.50 -26.43 7.92
CA PRO A 13 22.39 -25.38 8.94
C PRO A 13 21.14 -24.52 8.73
N PRO A 14 20.49 -24.05 9.82
CA PRO A 14 19.26 -23.28 9.73
C PRO A 14 19.41 -22.03 8.83
N GLU A 15 20.56 -21.37 8.86
CA GLU A 15 20.85 -20.18 8.06
C GLU A 15 20.80 -20.49 6.56
N ILE A 16 21.39 -21.60 6.12
CA ILE A 16 21.38 -22.01 4.71
C ILE A 16 19.96 -22.41 4.28
N ARG A 17 19.20 -23.09 5.16
CA ARG A 17 17.81 -23.44 4.86
C ARG A 17 16.94 -22.21 4.71
N GLU A 18 17.08 -21.22 5.59
CA GLU A 18 16.36 -19.96 5.52
C GLU A 18 16.70 -19.18 4.24
N GLU A 19 17.97 -19.16 3.83
CA GLU A 19 18.40 -18.52 2.59
C GLU A 19 17.77 -19.20 1.36
N ILE A 20 17.79 -20.54 1.29
CA ILE A 20 17.14 -21.29 0.21
C ILE A 20 15.63 -21.01 0.19
N ILE A 21 14.96 -21.08 1.35
CA ILE A 21 13.51 -20.83 1.44
C ILE A 21 13.19 -19.38 1.07
N SER A 22 14.02 -18.42 1.49
CA SER A 22 13.86 -17.01 1.13
C SER A 22 13.92 -16.83 -0.38
N TYR A 23 14.89 -17.43 -1.06
CA TYR A 23 14.99 -17.40 -2.51
C TYR A 23 13.74 -17.96 -3.20
N LEU A 24 13.16 -19.05 -2.68
CA LEU A 24 11.97 -19.68 -3.26
C LEU A 24 10.66 -18.95 -2.94
N THR A 25 10.62 -18.14 -1.87
CA THR A 25 9.41 -17.46 -1.39
C THR A 25 9.37 -15.99 -1.74
N THR A 26 10.48 -15.41 -2.18
CA THR A 26 10.55 -13.98 -2.56
C THR A 26 10.09 -13.81 -4.01
N ALA A 27 9.06 -13.00 -4.19
CA ALA A 27 8.59 -12.58 -5.50
C ALA A 27 9.37 -11.34 -5.96
N PRO A 28 9.69 -11.24 -7.27
CA PRO A 28 10.35 -10.05 -7.83
C PRO A 28 9.42 -8.83 -7.90
N ASP A 29 8.10 -9.07 -7.96
CA ASP A 29 7.06 -8.06 -8.15
C ASP A 29 6.07 -8.06 -6.97
N LEU A 30 5.22 -7.03 -6.94
CA LEU A 30 4.15 -6.91 -5.95
C LEU A 30 3.15 -8.07 -6.06
N ILE A 31 2.79 -8.65 -4.92
CA ILE A 31 1.87 -9.79 -4.83
C ILE A 31 0.42 -9.28 -4.69
N PRO A 32 -0.45 -9.40 -5.72
CA PRO A 32 -1.83 -8.93 -5.60
C PRO A 32 -2.65 -9.68 -4.54
N LEU A 33 -3.35 -8.89 -3.73
CA LEU A 33 -4.37 -9.33 -2.76
C LEU A 33 -5.79 -9.17 -3.28
N ASN A 34 -5.95 -8.70 -4.52
CA ASN A 34 -7.29 -8.42 -5.04
C ASN A 34 -8.07 -9.73 -5.21
N PRO A 35 -9.27 -9.84 -4.63
CA PRO A 35 -10.08 -11.06 -4.70
C PRO A 35 -10.51 -11.45 -6.12
N LEU A 36 -10.36 -10.54 -7.10
CA LEU A 36 -10.75 -10.74 -8.49
C LEU A 36 -9.57 -11.04 -9.43
N THR A 37 -8.33 -10.81 -9.00
CA THR A 37 -7.17 -11.17 -9.82
C THR A 37 -6.88 -12.66 -9.66
N PRO A 38 -6.83 -13.43 -10.76
CA PRO A 38 -6.44 -14.83 -10.70
C PRO A 38 -5.03 -14.95 -10.12
N PHE A 39 -4.93 -15.93 -9.22
CA PHE A 39 -3.84 -16.36 -8.36
C PHE A 39 -2.43 -15.79 -8.61
N THR A 40 -1.81 -15.36 -7.51
CA THR A 40 -0.41 -14.94 -7.37
C THR A 40 0.57 -16.11 -7.37
N PRO A 41 1.88 -15.88 -7.54
CA PRO A 41 2.90 -16.85 -7.19
C PRO A 41 2.85 -17.12 -5.68
N PHE A 42 2.00 -18.06 -5.27
CA PHE A 42 1.92 -18.55 -3.90
C PHE A 42 2.75 -19.83 -3.84
N PRO A 43 3.72 -19.94 -2.91
CA PRO A 43 4.57 -21.12 -2.75
C PRO A 43 3.79 -22.26 -2.08
N HIS A 44 2.68 -22.68 -2.70
CA HIS A 44 1.74 -23.65 -2.17
C HIS A 44 2.43 -24.97 -1.86
N ASP A 45 3.27 -25.41 -2.79
CA ASP A 45 4.01 -26.67 -2.66
C ASP A 45 4.95 -26.66 -1.46
N LEU A 46 5.59 -25.51 -1.17
CA LEU A 46 6.42 -25.36 0.04
C LEU A 46 5.58 -25.38 1.31
N PHE A 47 4.44 -24.68 1.31
CA PHE A 47 3.57 -24.61 2.48
C PHE A 47 2.92 -25.94 2.82
N LEU A 48 2.65 -26.78 1.81
CA LEU A 48 2.03 -28.08 2.01
C LEU A 48 3.01 -29.24 2.19
N SER A 49 4.29 -29.04 1.89
CA SER A 49 5.29 -30.12 1.92
C SER A 49 5.65 -30.61 3.33
N HIS A 50 5.87 -29.72 4.30
CA HIS A 50 6.34 -30.09 5.64
C HIS A 50 6.03 -28.99 6.69
N PRO A 51 5.67 -29.31 7.95
CA PRO A 51 5.35 -28.30 8.97
C PRO A 51 6.48 -27.29 9.25
N LEU A 52 7.73 -27.74 9.29
CA LEU A 52 8.89 -26.83 9.46
C LEU A 52 9.09 -25.92 8.25
N LEU A 53 8.86 -26.42 7.04
CA LEU A 53 8.90 -25.61 5.82
C LEU A 53 7.75 -24.61 5.82
N HIS A 54 6.54 -25.03 6.17
CA HIS A 54 5.40 -24.14 6.34
C HIS A 54 5.69 -23.00 7.32
N ALA A 55 6.23 -23.31 8.51
CA ALA A 55 6.52 -22.28 9.50
C ALA A 55 7.53 -21.25 8.99
N THR A 56 8.65 -21.72 8.43
CA THR A 56 9.75 -20.87 7.95
C THR A 56 9.35 -20.11 6.68
N ALA A 57 8.80 -20.80 5.69
CA ALA A 57 8.37 -20.23 4.42
C ALA A 57 7.20 -19.26 4.61
N SER A 58 6.25 -19.55 5.50
CA SER A 58 5.15 -18.61 5.77
C SER A 58 5.67 -17.32 6.40
N LEU A 59 6.59 -17.42 7.37
CA LEU A 59 7.20 -16.24 7.97
C LEU A 59 7.91 -15.40 6.91
N LEU A 60 8.81 -16.01 6.13
CA LEU A 60 9.60 -15.32 5.10
C LEU A 60 8.71 -14.73 4.00
N TYR A 61 7.72 -15.47 3.52
CA TYR A 61 6.81 -15.02 2.47
C TYR A 61 6.02 -13.77 2.87
N TYR A 62 5.45 -13.72 4.08
CA TYR A 62 4.64 -12.57 4.48
C TYR A 62 5.46 -11.37 4.98
N THR A 63 6.70 -11.60 5.41
CA THR A 63 7.58 -10.54 5.92
C THR A 63 8.47 -9.94 4.86
N SER A 64 8.92 -10.72 3.86
CA SER A 64 9.89 -10.27 2.86
C SER A 64 9.23 -9.71 1.60
N ASN A 65 8.02 -10.16 1.26
CA ASN A 65 7.32 -9.69 0.07
C ASN A 65 6.49 -8.44 0.33
N THR A 66 6.33 -7.64 -0.73
CA THR A 66 5.37 -6.54 -0.74
C THR A 66 4.09 -6.96 -1.43
N PHE A 67 2.98 -6.83 -0.71
CA PHE A 67 1.66 -7.15 -1.22
C PHE A 67 0.99 -5.91 -1.79
N ILE A 68 0.07 -6.07 -2.74
CA ILE A 68 -0.69 -4.95 -3.32
C ILE A 68 -2.19 -5.20 -3.26
N LEU A 69 -2.90 -4.29 -2.59
CA LEU A 69 -4.35 -4.20 -2.66
C LEU A 69 -4.73 -3.14 -3.70
N ASP A 70 -4.93 -3.58 -4.95
CA ASP A 70 -5.32 -2.68 -6.03
C ASP A 70 -6.82 -2.74 -6.31
N LEU A 71 -7.55 -1.74 -5.85
CA LEU A 71 -8.99 -1.67 -6.09
C LEU A 71 -9.32 -1.08 -7.48
N THR A 72 -8.35 -0.46 -8.16
CA THR A 72 -8.52 0.23 -9.45
C THR A 72 -8.56 -0.73 -10.64
N ALA A 73 -8.08 -1.96 -10.46
CA ALA A 73 -7.92 -2.95 -11.51
C ALA A 73 -9.25 -3.47 -12.13
N HIS A 74 -10.34 -3.44 -11.37
CA HIS A 74 -11.63 -3.98 -11.81
C HIS A 74 -12.79 -3.00 -11.63
N ALA A 75 -13.92 -3.30 -12.27
CA ALA A 75 -15.14 -2.52 -12.16
C ALA A 75 -15.59 -2.40 -10.70
N ARG A 76 -15.92 -1.18 -10.26
CA ARG A 76 -16.27 -0.84 -8.86
C ARG A 76 -17.23 -1.83 -8.21
N ALA A 77 -18.36 -2.11 -8.87
CA ALA A 77 -19.40 -2.97 -8.32
C ALA A 77 -18.95 -4.43 -8.16
N ALA A 78 -17.99 -4.88 -8.98
CA ALA A 78 -17.39 -6.21 -8.81
C ALA A 78 -16.43 -6.22 -7.62
N THR A 79 -15.55 -5.21 -7.53
CA THR A 79 -14.60 -5.08 -6.42
C THR A 79 -15.29 -4.97 -5.07
N GLU A 80 -16.34 -4.15 -4.96
CA GLU A 80 -17.12 -3.98 -3.72
C GLU A 80 -17.80 -5.29 -3.30
N ARG A 81 -18.38 -6.04 -4.25
CA ARG A 81 -18.96 -7.36 -3.98
C ARG A 81 -17.92 -8.37 -3.52
N ALA A 82 -16.76 -8.40 -4.18
CA ALA A 82 -15.68 -9.32 -3.83
C ALA A 82 -15.03 -8.98 -2.49
N LEU A 83 -14.95 -7.68 -2.14
CA LEU A 83 -14.47 -7.26 -0.82
C LEU A 83 -15.42 -7.68 0.31
N ALA A 84 -16.72 -7.74 0.03
CA ALA A 84 -17.74 -8.18 0.98
C ALA A 84 -17.89 -9.71 1.03
N ASP A 85 -17.23 -10.46 0.15
CA ASP A 85 -17.28 -11.93 0.14
C ASP A 85 -16.25 -12.53 1.12
N PRO A 86 -16.69 -13.16 2.22
CA PRO A 86 -15.80 -13.70 3.25
C PRO A 86 -14.92 -14.85 2.77
N TYR A 87 -15.24 -15.50 1.64
CA TYR A 87 -14.52 -16.68 1.16
C TYR A 87 -13.37 -16.35 0.21
N HIS A 88 -13.40 -15.20 -0.45
CA HIS A 88 -12.44 -14.86 -1.51
C HIS A 88 -11.51 -13.70 -1.17
N ASN A 89 -11.75 -13.01 -0.06
CA ASN A 89 -10.99 -11.84 0.33
C ASN A 89 -9.96 -12.18 1.42
N ILE A 90 -8.67 -12.17 1.07
CA ILE A 90 -7.58 -12.33 2.05
C ILE A 90 -7.66 -11.27 3.17
N LEU A 91 -8.20 -10.08 2.88
CA LEU A 91 -8.44 -9.05 3.90
C LEU A 91 -9.54 -9.44 4.89
N LEU A 92 -10.39 -10.43 4.59
CA LEU A 92 -11.40 -10.96 5.51
C LEU A 92 -10.92 -12.18 6.29
N SER A 93 -9.84 -12.85 5.86
CA SER A 93 -9.17 -13.90 6.64
C SER A 93 -8.18 -13.27 7.65
N PRO A 94 -8.51 -13.20 8.96
CA PRO A 94 -7.67 -12.51 9.93
C PRO A 94 -6.29 -13.14 10.06
N SER A 95 -6.22 -14.47 9.96
CA SER A 95 -4.98 -15.25 10.11
C SER A 95 -3.95 -14.92 9.02
N ALA A 96 -4.41 -14.70 7.79
CA ALA A 96 -3.53 -14.40 6.65
C ALA A 96 -3.13 -12.92 6.64
N ARG A 97 -4.10 -11.99 6.77
CA ARG A 97 -3.82 -10.56 6.68
C ARG A 97 -2.88 -10.06 7.78
N ARG A 98 -2.99 -10.60 9.00
CA ARG A 98 -2.18 -10.17 10.16
C ARG A 98 -0.70 -10.55 10.03
N ARG A 99 -0.32 -11.38 9.06
CA ARG A 99 1.08 -11.74 8.80
C ARG A 99 1.78 -10.78 7.85
N ILE A 100 1.02 -10.02 7.04
CA ILE A 100 1.57 -9.16 6.00
C ILE A 100 2.34 -7.99 6.64
N ARG A 101 3.62 -7.85 6.29
CA ARG A 101 4.47 -6.76 6.81
C ARG A 101 4.54 -5.52 5.91
N HIS A 102 4.49 -5.73 4.60
CA HIS A 102 4.61 -4.68 3.59
C HIS A 102 3.38 -4.66 2.68
N LEU A 103 2.69 -3.52 2.61
CA LEU A 103 1.48 -3.37 1.80
C LEU A 103 1.52 -2.08 0.97
N THR A 104 1.24 -2.23 -0.32
CA THR A 104 0.86 -1.14 -1.21
C THR A 104 -0.66 -1.14 -1.39
N PHE A 105 -1.31 -0.02 -1.09
CA PHE A 105 -2.75 0.15 -1.25
C PHE A 105 -3.05 1.16 -2.36
N ARG A 106 -3.85 0.76 -3.34
CA ARG A 106 -4.35 1.63 -4.43
C ARG A 106 -5.86 1.79 -4.31
N PRO A 107 -6.35 2.86 -3.65
CA PRO A 107 -7.78 3.08 -3.48
C PRO A 107 -8.45 3.38 -4.82
N ALA A 108 -9.53 2.66 -5.14
CA ALA A 108 -10.36 2.95 -6.30
C ALA A 108 -11.30 4.12 -6.10
N ARG A 109 -11.60 4.51 -4.85
CA ARG A 109 -12.27 5.72 -4.30
C ARG A 109 -12.16 5.63 -2.78
N LEU A 110 -12.04 6.78 -2.11
CA LEU A 110 -12.20 6.86 -0.66
C LEU A 110 -13.70 7.06 -0.37
N GLY A 111 -14.44 5.96 -0.40
CA GLY A 111 -15.89 5.92 -0.16
C GLY A 111 -16.25 4.82 0.82
N THR A 112 -17.51 4.38 0.80
CA THR A 112 -18.05 3.43 1.79
C THR A 112 -17.20 2.18 1.94
N ALA A 113 -16.84 1.50 0.85
CA ALA A 113 -16.03 0.27 0.92
C ALA A 113 -14.64 0.50 1.57
N PHE A 114 -14.04 1.68 1.35
CA PHE A 114 -12.81 2.02 2.05
C PHE A 114 -13.07 2.18 3.55
N THR A 115 -14.06 2.99 3.94
CA THR A 115 -14.33 3.29 5.35
C THR A 115 -14.86 2.10 6.14
N THR A 116 -15.63 1.20 5.53
CA THR A 116 -16.32 0.11 6.24
C THR A 116 -15.58 -1.21 6.20
N LEU A 117 -14.75 -1.46 5.17
CA LEU A 117 -14.08 -2.75 4.99
C LEU A 117 -12.56 -2.60 5.04
N VAL A 118 -12.00 -1.74 4.19
CA VAL A 118 -10.55 -1.64 4.02
C VAL A 118 -9.89 -0.98 5.22
N LEU A 119 -10.38 0.18 5.67
CA LEU A 119 -9.81 0.92 6.78
C LEU A 119 -9.77 0.09 8.07
N PRO A 120 -10.87 -0.55 8.53
CA PRO A 120 -10.83 -1.43 9.68
C PRO A 120 -9.86 -2.61 9.52
N ALA A 121 -9.76 -3.19 8.32
CA ALA A 121 -8.82 -4.28 8.05
C ALA A 121 -7.37 -3.81 8.14
N LEU A 122 -7.04 -2.63 7.59
CA LEU A 122 -5.71 -2.05 7.70
C LEU A 122 -5.36 -1.71 9.14
N THR A 123 -6.28 -1.11 9.90
CA THR A 123 -6.09 -0.85 11.33
C THR A 123 -5.86 -2.14 12.11
N ASP A 124 -6.63 -3.21 11.86
CA ASP A 124 -6.40 -4.54 12.46
C ASP A 124 -5.03 -5.11 12.08
N MET A 125 -4.57 -4.91 10.85
CA MET A 125 -3.26 -5.37 10.40
C MET A 125 -2.10 -4.60 11.07
N ILE A 126 -2.29 -3.32 11.40
CA ILE A 126 -1.31 -2.51 12.13
C ILE A 126 -1.27 -2.95 13.60
N LEU A 127 -2.43 -2.91 14.28
CA LEU A 127 -2.56 -3.09 15.72
C LEU A 127 -2.41 -4.56 16.17
N ALA A 128 -3.03 -5.48 15.45
CA ALA A 128 -3.07 -6.91 15.81
C ALA A 128 -2.23 -7.78 14.85
N GLY A 129 -1.64 -7.17 13.83
CA GLY A 129 -0.83 -7.84 12.83
C GLY A 129 0.59 -7.32 12.74
N SER A 130 1.23 -7.63 11.62
CA SER A 130 2.64 -7.35 11.35
C SER A 130 2.83 -6.18 10.39
N LEU A 131 1.77 -5.43 10.03
CA LEU A 131 1.90 -4.37 9.04
C LEU A 131 2.75 -3.24 9.60
N ARG A 132 3.93 -3.03 9.01
CA ARG A 132 4.89 -1.99 9.41
C ARG A 132 5.21 -1.03 8.27
N HIS A 133 5.03 -1.45 7.02
CA HIS A 133 5.29 -0.63 5.86
C HIS A 133 4.03 -0.48 5.01
N LEU A 134 3.48 0.73 4.97
CA LEU A 134 2.28 1.05 4.20
C LEU A 134 2.62 2.11 3.15
N THR A 135 2.40 1.78 1.88
CA THR A 135 2.46 2.74 0.76
C THR A 135 1.07 2.90 0.19
N VAL A 136 0.56 4.12 0.12
CA VAL A 136 -0.73 4.43 -0.51
C VAL A 136 -0.48 5.13 -1.83
N LEU A 137 -0.93 4.55 -2.93
CA LEU A 137 -0.82 5.14 -4.27
C LEU A 137 -2.18 5.65 -4.74
N MET A 138 -2.33 6.96 -4.75
CA MET A 138 -3.57 7.63 -5.13
C MET A 138 -3.77 7.59 -6.65
N PRO A 139 -4.98 7.20 -7.12
CA PRO A 139 -5.25 7.08 -8.55
C PRO A 139 -5.45 8.44 -9.22
N VAL A 140 -5.27 8.47 -10.55
CA VAL A 140 -5.70 9.59 -11.39
C VAL A 140 -7.22 9.71 -11.32
N ARG A 141 -7.74 10.93 -11.10
CA ARG A 141 -9.18 11.20 -11.07
C ARG A 141 -9.65 12.21 -12.07
N ARG A 142 -8.81 13.20 -12.31
CA ARG A 142 -9.05 14.24 -13.30
C ARG A 142 -7.72 14.47 -13.98
N HIS A 143 -7.69 14.09 -15.24
CA HIS A 143 -6.58 14.35 -16.12
C HIS A 143 -6.65 15.83 -16.49
N ARG A 144 -5.69 16.65 -16.07
CA ARG A 144 -5.39 17.89 -16.81
C ARG A 144 -4.69 17.46 -18.08
N GLY A 145 -5.29 17.75 -19.23
CA GLY A 145 -4.74 17.41 -20.57
C GLY A 145 -3.22 17.62 -20.63
N PRO A 146 -2.47 16.83 -21.41
CA PRO A 146 -1.02 16.92 -21.42
C PRO A 146 -0.62 18.38 -21.68
N VAL A 147 0.12 18.96 -20.73
CA VAL A 147 0.63 20.32 -20.86
C VAL A 147 1.77 20.25 -21.87
N ALA A 148 1.74 21.11 -22.89
CA ALA A 148 2.82 21.15 -23.86
C ALA A 148 4.18 21.34 -23.14
N PRO A 149 5.21 20.57 -23.49
CA PRO A 149 6.51 20.65 -22.83
C PRO A 149 7.04 22.08 -22.87
N GLY A 150 7.49 22.58 -21.71
CA GLY A 150 8.04 23.94 -21.57
C GLY A 150 7.01 25.05 -21.34
N ARG A 151 5.71 24.73 -21.23
CA ARG A 151 4.68 25.72 -20.83
C ARG A 151 4.30 25.52 -19.36
N PRO A 152 4.26 26.58 -18.53
CA PRO A 152 3.74 26.46 -17.18
C PRO A 152 2.29 26.02 -17.26
N ALA A 153 1.89 25.00 -16.49
CA ALA A 153 0.50 24.57 -16.53
C ALA A 153 -0.39 25.71 -15.98
N PRO A 154 -1.62 25.83 -16.50
CA PRO A 154 -2.53 26.88 -16.05
C PRO A 154 -2.80 26.74 -14.55
N PRO A 155 -3.01 27.84 -13.82
CA PRO A 155 -3.36 27.74 -12.40
C PRO A 155 -4.65 26.92 -12.19
N PRO A 156 -4.85 26.29 -11.01
CA PRO A 156 -6.11 25.62 -10.68
C PRO A 156 -7.28 26.61 -10.77
N THR A 157 -8.32 26.20 -11.50
CA THR A 157 -9.59 26.93 -11.61
C THR A 157 -10.29 26.98 -10.25
N GLN A 158 -11.23 27.92 -10.09
CA GLN A 158 -11.99 28.04 -8.83
C GLN A 158 -12.75 26.74 -8.49
N THR A 159 -13.31 26.06 -9.49
CA THR A 159 -14.00 24.77 -9.31
C THR A 159 -13.04 23.68 -8.85
N GLU A 160 -11.86 23.57 -9.47
CA GLU A 160 -10.84 22.60 -9.04
C GLU A 160 -10.39 22.85 -7.59
N ARG A 161 -10.19 24.12 -7.20
CA ARG A 161 -9.85 24.48 -5.81
C ARG A 161 -10.95 24.09 -4.83
N ALA A 162 -12.21 24.35 -5.17
CA ALA A 162 -13.34 24.00 -4.30
C ALA A 162 -13.48 22.48 -4.12
N GLU A 163 -13.25 21.70 -5.17
CA GLU A 163 -13.27 20.24 -5.09
C GLU A 163 -12.08 19.65 -4.35
N ASP A 164 -10.90 20.23 -4.50
CA ASP A 164 -9.70 19.85 -3.76
C ASP A 164 -9.89 20.15 -2.26
N ALA A 165 -10.46 21.30 -1.91
CA ALA A 165 -10.86 21.62 -0.54
C ALA A 165 -11.89 20.62 0.00
N ALA A 166 -12.94 20.32 -0.77
CA ALA A 166 -13.96 19.33 -0.37
C ALA A 166 -13.39 17.91 -0.21
N PHE A 167 -12.37 17.56 -0.99
CA PHE A 167 -11.66 16.29 -0.86
C PHE A 167 -10.78 16.25 0.40
N ALA A 168 -10.01 17.31 0.64
CA ALA A 168 -9.17 17.46 1.84
C ALA A 168 -9.99 17.45 3.12
N SER A 169 -11.19 18.05 3.10
CA SER A 169 -12.12 18.05 4.23
C SER A 169 -12.93 16.75 4.36
N SER A 170 -12.79 15.79 3.44
CA SER A 170 -13.61 14.58 3.46
C SER A 170 -13.22 13.64 4.63
N PRO A 171 -14.20 13.08 5.38
CA PRO A 171 -13.90 12.21 6.51
C PRO A 171 -13.06 10.98 6.12
N ALA A 172 -13.30 10.42 4.94
CA ALA A 172 -12.55 9.28 4.44
C ALA A 172 -11.08 9.63 4.16
N PHE A 173 -10.81 10.83 3.65
CA PHE A 173 -9.43 11.28 3.44
C PHE A 173 -8.72 11.58 4.76
N ARG A 174 -9.39 12.23 5.71
CA ARG A 174 -8.84 12.44 7.06
C ARG A 174 -8.56 11.12 7.77
N ALA A 175 -9.44 10.14 7.65
CA ALA A 175 -9.21 8.80 8.19
C ALA A 175 -8.00 8.10 7.57
N LEU A 176 -7.76 8.30 6.25
CA LEU A 176 -6.54 7.83 5.60
C LEU A 176 -5.29 8.52 6.15
N LEU A 177 -5.33 9.83 6.36
CA LEU A 177 -4.20 10.56 6.96
C LEU A 177 -3.92 10.10 8.40
N ARG A 178 -4.97 9.84 9.19
CA ARG A 178 -4.84 9.24 10.53
C ARG A 178 -4.19 7.86 10.48
N LEU A 179 -4.59 7.03 9.51
CA LEU A 179 -3.98 5.71 9.31
C LEU A 179 -2.49 5.80 8.95
N LEU A 180 -2.10 6.77 8.11
CA LEU A 180 -0.68 7.00 7.77
C LEU A 180 0.11 7.56 8.96
N ALA A 181 -0.55 8.29 9.85
CA ALA A 181 0.02 8.85 11.07
C ALA A 181 0.10 7.86 12.24
N ASP A 182 -0.29 6.59 12.04
CA ASP A 182 -0.26 5.59 13.09
C ASP A 182 1.19 5.33 13.57
N PRO A 183 1.46 5.40 14.89
CA PRO A 183 2.80 5.25 15.43
C PRO A 183 3.38 3.83 15.29
N ASP A 184 2.55 2.82 15.07
CA ASP A 184 2.99 1.43 14.91
C ASP A 184 3.52 1.13 13.50
N LEU A 185 3.43 2.09 12.56
CA LEU A 185 4.03 1.99 11.24
C LEU A 185 5.50 2.43 11.28
N GLU A 186 6.41 1.53 10.88
CA GLU A 186 7.83 1.86 10.66
C GLU A 186 8.00 2.82 9.46
N THR A 187 7.22 2.61 8.39
CA THR A 187 7.21 3.52 7.25
C THR A 187 5.80 3.71 6.69
N ALA A 188 5.41 4.96 6.49
CA ALA A 188 4.18 5.34 5.82
C ALA A 188 4.48 6.28 4.65
N ARG A 189 4.08 5.89 3.43
CA ARG A 189 4.27 6.68 2.22
C ARG A 189 2.94 6.97 1.55
N LEU A 190 2.80 8.19 1.04
CA LEU A 190 1.72 8.58 0.16
C LEU A 190 2.33 8.95 -1.17
N THR A 191 1.84 8.34 -2.24
CA THR A 191 2.36 8.51 -3.58
C THR A 191 1.23 8.87 -4.54
N VAL A 192 1.54 9.64 -5.57
CA VAL A 192 0.61 10.04 -6.62
C VAL A 192 1.21 9.73 -7.98
N LEU A 193 0.37 9.35 -8.94
CA LEU A 193 0.80 9.20 -10.33
C LEU A 193 1.11 10.56 -10.94
N SER A 194 1.97 10.63 -11.95
CA SER A 194 2.31 11.89 -12.65
C SER A 194 1.12 12.74 -13.08
N GLU A 195 0.01 12.08 -13.45
CA GLU A 195 -1.27 12.72 -13.68
C GLU A 195 -2.07 12.75 -12.37
N HIS A 196 -2.08 13.89 -11.68
CA HIS A 196 -2.71 14.00 -10.38
C HIS A 196 -3.46 15.32 -10.20
N ARG A 197 -4.24 15.41 -9.11
CA ARG A 197 -4.97 16.63 -8.74
C ARG A 197 -4.00 17.78 -8.41
N PRO A 198 -4.40 19.05 -8.64
CA PRO A 198 -3.58 20.21 -8.28
C PRO A 198 -3.18 20.25 -6.81
N LEU A 199 -4.05 19.81 -5.89
CA LEU A 199 -3.76 19.68 -4.46
C LEU A 199 -2.37 19.11 -4.15
N TRP A 200 -1.98 18.03 -4.83
CA TRP A 200 -0.73 17.32 -4.51
C TRP A 200 0.53 18.10 -4.88
N CYS A 201 0.43 19.08 -5.78
CA CYS A 201 1.57 19.83 -6.29
C CYS A 201 2.32 20.62 -5.21
N ALA A 202 1.61 21.02 -4.16
CA ALA A 202 2.20 21.75 -3.05
C ALA A 202 3.01 20.86 -2.09
N TYR A 203 2.91 19.54 -2.21
CA TYR A 203 3.43 18.60 -1.22
C TYR A 203 4.31 17.49 -1.83
N HIS A 204 4.69 17.55 -3.11
CA HIS A 204 5.68 16.64 -3.68
C HIS A 204 6.89 17.41 -4.18
N ASP A 205 8.03 16.72 -4.30
CA ASP A 205 9.30 17.35 -4.68
C ASP A 205 9.24 18.04 -6.05
N GLU A 206 9.93 19.18 -6.19
CA GLU A 206 10.02 19.99 -7.42
C GLU A 206 10.65 19.22 -8.60
N GLY A 207 11.36 18.11 -8.34
CA GLY A 207 11.98 17.25 -9.34
C GLY A 207 11.16 16.02 -9.74
N ALA A 208 10.05 15.74 -9.05
CA ALA A 208 9.20 14.60 -9.38
C ALA A 208 8.52 14.82 -10.74
N ALA A 209 8.26 13.73 -11.47
CA ALA A 209 7.52 13.77 -12.73
C ALA A 209 6.06 14.16 -12.48
N CYS A 210 5.83 15.47 -12.33
CA CYS A 210 4.55 16.10 -12.09
C CYS A 210 3.98 16.62 -13.42
N CYS A 211 2.66 16.80 -13.48
CA CYS A 211 1.92 17.40 -14.61
C CYS A 211 2.58 18.67 -15.19
N TYR A 212 3.37 19.40 -14.39
CA TYR A 212 3.99 20.69 -14.73
C TYR A 212 5.42 20.57 -15.27
N ALA A 213 6.08 19.41 -15.10
CA ALA A 213 7.49 19.22 -15.46
C ALA A 213 7.72 18.60 -16.85
N GLY A 214 6.66 18.18 -17.55
CA GLY A 214 6.75 17.61 -18.90
C GLY A 214 7.56 16.30 -19.01
N ARG A 215 7.90 15.69 -17.87
CA ARG A 215 8.57 14.39 -17.82
C ARG A 215 7.51 13.32 -17.64
N GLY A 216 7.57 12.27 -18.47
CA GLY A 216 6.52 11.26 -18.64
C GLY A 216 6.20 10.41 -17.41
N ARG A 217 5.50 9.29 -17.66
CA ARG A 217 4.97 8.33 -16.67
C ARG A 217 5.90 8.13 -15.46
N GLY A 218 5.37 8.40 -14.27
CA GLY A 218 6.07 8.21 -13.02
C GLY A 218 5.14 8.28 -11.81
N VAL A 219 5.75 8.17 -10.64
CA VAL A 219 5.12 8.28 -9.34
C VAL A 219 5.90 9.34 -8.56
N ALA A 220 5.19 10.24 -7.88
CA ALA A 220 5.76 11.24 -6.98
C ALA A 220 5.43 10.90 -5.53
N ASP A 221 6.42 10.94 -4.66
CA ASP A 221 6.21 10.88 -3.21
C ASP A 221 5.64 12.21 -2.73
N VAL A 222 4.62 12.12 -1.87
CA VAL A 222 3.91 13.25 -1.28
C VAL A 222 4.27 13.31 0.20
N ASP A 223 4.68 14.48 0.67
CA ASP A 223 4.79 14.82 2.08
C ASP A 223 3.39 14.92 2.70
N TRP A 224 2.84 13.75 3.03
CA TRP A 224 1.55 13.63 3.68
C TRP A 224 1.56 14.20 5.10
N ARG A 225 2.72 14.38 5.74
CA ARG A 225 2.81 14.98 7.08
C ARG A 225 2.59 16.47 7.03
N ALA A 226 3.19 17.16 6.06
CA ALA A 226 2.90 18.57 5.80
C ALA A 226 1.41 18.77 5.47
N LEU A 227 0.85 17.90 4.62
CA LEU A 227 -0.57 17.91 4.30
C LEU A 227 -1.46 17.66 5.54
N ALA A 228 -1.12 16.68 6.37
CA ALA A 228 -1.86 16.39 7.60
C ALA A 228 -1.77 17.54 8.62
N ALA A 229 -0.63 18.23 8.71
CA ALA A 229 -0.47 19.38 9.59
C ALA A 229 -1.36 20.56 9.17
N GLU A 230 -1.54 20.78 7.88
CA GLU A 230 -2.46 21.78 7.34
C GLU A 230 -3.92 21.40 7.60
N CYS A 231 -4.27 20.12 7.40
CA CYS A 231 -5.61 19.60 7.71
C CYS A 231 -5.90 19.54 9.23
N ALA A 232 -4.87 19.48 10.09
CA ALA A 232 -5.03 19.38 11.55
C ALA A 232 -5.66 20.63 12.19
N GLY A 233 -5.56 21.80 11.54
CA GLY A 233 -6.29 23.00 11.96
C GLY A 233 -7.81 22.80 11.99
N GLU A 234 -8.32 21.80 11.26
CA GLU A 234 -9.74 21.43 11.17
C GLU A 234 -10.06 20.08 11.85
N ASP A 235 -9.07 19.38 12.41
CA ASP A 235 -9.21 18.06 13.04
C ASP A 235 -8.09 17.82 14.09
N PRO A 236 -8.38 18.00 15.39
CA PRO A 236 -7.35 17.95 16.43
C PRO A 236 -6.74 16.55 16.63
N GLU A 237 -7.39 15.48 16.15
CA GLU A 237 -6.86 14.12 16.25
C GLU A 237 -5.67 13.88 15.30
N LEU A 238 -5.49 14.72 14.28
CA LEU A 238 -4.31 14.68 13.39
C LEU A 238 -3.04 15.25 14.07
N HIS A 239 -3.14 15.91 15.22
CA HIS A 239 -1.98 16.43 15.97
C HIS A 239 -1.10 15.35 16.58
N ILE A 240 -1.58 14.10 16.66
CA ILE A 240 -0.84 12.96 17.22
C ILE A 240 0.35 12.57 16.32
N ALA A 241 0.37 13.01 15.05
CA ALA A 241 1.46 12.78 14.09
C ALA A 241 2.79 13.50 14.40
N ARG A 242 2.91 14.25 15.52
CA ARG A 242 4.09 15.08 15.84
C ARG A 242 5.30 14.33 16.39
N VAL A 243 5.22 13.01 16.61
CA VAL A 243 6.32 12.27 17.28
C VAL A 243 6.97 11.30 16.30
N GLY A 244 7.98 11.78 15.58
CA GLY A 244 8.84 10.96 14.74
C GLY A 244 9.73 11.84 13.85
N ARG A 245 10.84 12.32 14.42
CA ARG A 245 11.98 12.82 13.64
C ARG A 245 12.74 11.67 13.01
#